data_AF-A0A8J7T8I5-F1
#
_entry.id   AF-A0A8J7T8I5-F1
#
_cell.length_a   1.000
_cell.length_b   1.000
_cell.length_c   1.000
_cell.angle_alpha   90.00
_cell.angle_beta   90.00
_cell.angle_gamma   90.00
#
_symmetry.space_group_name_H-M   'P 1'
#
loop_
_entity.id
_entity.type
_entity.pdbx_description
1 polymer ?
#
loop_
_entity_poly.entity_id
_entity_poly.type
_entity_poly.pdbx_seq_one_letter_code
_entity_poly.pdbx_strand_id
1 'polypeptide(L)'
;MRRGWDRAPGVLCLALSWAALCRSWEPADAEAFGPQSALSDVEFAVAASYRGPGNNDTRGNRELPILLWWSAGLFPHFPGDTERVDCARSSCLVTRQRKVQLQRRTTAIIFYGTDFRAYEAPLPRLPHQTWALFHEESPMNNYVLSHTPAIRLFNYTATFRRESDYPLTLQWLPSLEYLLQPPAVSLQEKNRWRRAGLAPVLYMQSHCDVPSDRDRYVRELMKYIEVDSYGKCLNNRQLPERLENTETATGEDSEFMSFVSRYKFHLALENGICPDYMTEKLWRPLHLGCVPVYRGSPSASDWLPSPRSAVLVDDFPSPRALADFLRQLDADDAAYARFLEFKRPGGVANAPLLEALRAREWGVNDMTKPNYLNGFECFVCDRENERLAAQRGCPLPTPGYGQPEDIAQNDSWAQMWLQDYWQSLDQAEGLESLILHNESDPSLLWHHIHQLAVRRAGHH
;
A
#
# COMPACT_ATOMS: atom_id res chain seq x y z
N MET A 1 54.54 12.09 51.62
CA MET A 1 54.36 13.56 51.55
C MET A 1 52.91 13.90 51.82
N ARG A 2 52.70 14.91 52.66
CA ARG A 2 51.42 15.37 53.21
C ARG A 2 50.61 16.21 52.21
N ARG A 3 49.27 16.14 52.37
CA ARG A 3 48.15 17.12 52.18
C ARG A 3 46.98 16.36 51.54
N GLY A 4 45.75 16.26 52.05
CA GLY A 4 44.95 16.97 53.07
C GLY A 4 43.51 17.04 52.50
N TRP A 5 42.62 16.12 52.87
CA TRP A 5 41.38 16.32 53.67
C TRP A 5 40.38 17.35 53.09
N ASP A 6 39.16 16.91 52.70
CA ASP A 6 37.94 17.25 53.45
C ASP A 6 36.64 16.53 52.99
N ARG A 7 35.93 16.08 54.03
CA ARG A 7 34.54 15.65 54.30
C ARG A 7 33.43 15.62 53.21
N ALA A 8 32.65 14.54 53.28
CA ALA A 8 31.32 14.30 52.67
C ALA A 8 30.22 15.28 53.16
N PRO A 9 29.02 15.34 52.52
CA PRO A 9 27.96 14.36 52.86
C PRO A 9 26.97 13.97 51.72
N GLY A 10 26.40 12.76 51.84
CA GLY A 10 24.96 12.49 51.57
C GLY A 10 24.45 12.48 50.13
N VAL A 11 24.37 11.29 49.52
CA VAL A 11 23.34 11.02 48.49
C VAL A 11 22.16 10.40 49.20
N LEU A 12 21.24 11.26 49.65
CA LEU A 12 19.91 10.85 50.12
C LEU A 12 19.17 10.17 48.96
N CYS A 13 18.60 9.00 49.22
CA CYS A 13 17.46 8.49 48.49
C CYS A 13 16.39 9.59 48.39
N LEU A 14 16.10 10.09 47.19
CA LEU A 14 14.86 10.82 46.92
C LEU A 14 13.73 9.80 46.74
N ALA A 15 13.41 9.13 47.83
CA ALA A 15 12.17 8.40 48.04
C ALA A 15 11.18 9.35 48.75
N LEU A 16 10.76 10.43 48.09
CA LEU A 16 9.73 11.38 48.53
C LEU A 16 9.29 12.11 47.25
N SER A 17 8.26 11.68 46.52
CA SER A 17 6.87 12.06 46.82
C SER A 17 5.82 11.27 46.00
N TRP A 18 6.00 9.96 45.76
CA TRP A 18 4.95 9.12 45.15
C TRP A 18 3.91 8.57 46.16
N ALA A 19 4.09 8.84 47.46
CA ALA A 19 3.18 8.37 48.52
C ALA A 19 1.98 9.31 48.79
N ALA A 20 1.84 10.43 48.07
CA ALA A 20 0.76 11.39 48.29
C ALA A 20 -0.41 11.30 47.28
N LEU A 21 -0.36 10.40 46.29
CA LEU A 21 -1.40 10.23 45.27
C LEU A 21 -2.20 8.92 45.36
N CYS A 22 -1.87 8.01 46.29
CA CYS A 22 -2.71 6.85 46.59
C CYS A 22 -3.83 7.21 47.60
N ARG A 23 -4.63 8.23 47.31
CA ARG A 23 -5.95 8.38 47.93
C ARG A 23 -6.96 7.75 46.97
N SER A 24 -7.62 6.70 47.46
CA SER A 24 -8.89 6.13 46.97
C SER A 24 -9.12 6.24 45.46
N TRP A 25 -8.67 5.24 44.71
CA TRP A 25 -9.14 5.02 43.34
C TRP A 25 -10.61 4.56 43.42
N GLU A 26 -11.54 5.50 43.33
CA GLU A 26 -12.93 5.16 42.98
C GLU A 26 -13.02 5.02 41.46
N PRO A 27 -13.95 4.19 40.93
CA PRO A 27 -14.10 3.99 39.47
C PRO A 27 -14.41 5.27 38.66
N ALA A 28 -14.66 6.39 39.35
CA ALA A 28 -14.88 7.71 38.75
C ALA A 28 -13.57 8.46 38.40
N ASP A 29 -12.42 8.10 38.99
CA ASP A 29 -11.15 8.83 38.79
C ASP A 29 -10.40 8.43 37.50
N ALA A 30 -10.85 7.38 36.82
CA ALA A 30 -10.35 7.01 35.49
C ALA A 30 -10.71 8.05 34.41
N GLU A 31 -11.72 8.90 34.66
CA GLU A 31 -12.08 10.03 33.79
C GLU A 31 -11.30 11.32 34.11
N ALA A 32 -10.65 11.42 35.27
CA ALA A 32 -10.04 12.67 35.77
C ALA A 32 -8.58 12.90 35.35
N PHE A 33 -7.87 11.87 34.86
CA PHE A 33 -6.46 11.96 34.46
C PHE A 33 -6.21 11.76 32.95
N GLY A 34 -7.25 11.87 32.13
CA GLY A 34 -7.09 12.09 30.70
C GLY A 34 -6.77 13.56 30.43
N PRO A 35 -5.85 13.92 29.52
CA PRO A 35 -5.83 15.29 29.01
C PRO A 35 -7.23 15.55 28.43
N GLN A 36 -7.96 16.51 29.01
CA GLN A 36 -9.12 17.13 28.38
C GLN A 36 -8.62 17.88 27.14
N SER A 37 -8.31 17.12 26.10
CA SER A 37 -8.23 17.65 24.75
C SER A 37 -9.63 18.14 24.44
N ALA A 38 -9.78 19.45 24.20
CA ALA A 38 -11.02 20.07 23.73
C ALA A 38 -11.50 19.56 22.35
N LEU A 39 -11.01 18.39 21.91
CA LEU A 39 -11.35 17.66 20.69
C LEU A 39 -11.85 16.23 20.99
N SER A 40 -12.07 15.85 22.26
CA SER A 40 -12.54 14.50 22.63
C SER A 40 -13.92 14.14 22.09
N ASP A 41 -14.77 15.14 21.82
CA ASP A 41 -16.18 14.94 21.45
C ASP A 41 -16.51 15.51 20.06
N VAL A 42 -15.70 15.17 19.06
CA VAL A 42 -16.16 15.35 17.68
C VAL A 42 -17.10 14.21 17.33
N GLU A 43 -18.39 14.49 17.37
CA GLU A 43 -19.41 13.59 16.85
C GLU A 43 -19.34 13.61 15.31
N PHE A 44 -18.97 12.47 14.72
CA PHE A 44 -18.91 12.34 13.27
C PHE A 44 -20.29 12.01 12.72
N ALA A 45 -20.71 12.71 11.67
CA ALA A 45 -21.75 12.18 10.79
C ALA A 45 -21.14 10.98 10.05
N VAL A 46 -21.49 9.76 10.47
CA VAL A 46 -20.97 8.52 9.89
C VAL A 46 -21.94 8.04 8.82
N ALA A 47 -21.45 7.89 7.58
CA ALA A 47 -22.20 7.23 6.53
C ALA A 47 -22.32 5.73 6.81
N ALA A 48 -23.45 5.11 6.45
CA ALA A 48 -23.62 3.66 6.53
C ALA A 48 -22.64 2.98 5.57
N SER A 49 -21.94 1.98 6.08
CA SER A 49 -20.70 1.47 5.51
C SER A 49 -20.71 -0.02 5.25
N TYR A 50 -19.69 -0.47 4.52
CA TYR A 50 -19.43 -1.88 4.24
C TYR A 50 -19.29 -2.69 5.53
N ARG A 51 -20.19 -3.66 5.73
CA ARG A 51 -20.01 -4.74 6.72
C ARG A 51 -19.36 -5.94 6.07
N GLY A 52 -18.08 -6.14 6.37
CA GLY A 52 -17.40 -7.38 6.01
C GLY A 52 -18.10 -8.59 6.63
N PRO A 53 -18.26 -9.70 5.90
CA PRO A 53 -18.82 -10.92 6.45
C PRO A 53 -17.96 -11.43 7.61
N GLY A 54 -18.59 -11.81 8.72
CA GLY A 54 -17.91 -12.39 9.88
C GLY A 54 -17.36 -11.41 10.92
N ASN A 55 -17.54 -10.09 10.73
CA ASN A 55 -17.21 -9.11 11.76
C ASN A 55 -18.13 -9.27 12.98
N ASN A 56 -17.53 -9.44 14.17
CA ASN A 56 -18.22 -9.54 15.46
C ASN A 56 -17.84 -8.39 16.43
N ASP A 57 -17.31 -7.28 15.91
CA ASP A 57 -16.85 -6.16 16.73
C ASP A 57 -18.02 -5.28 17.18
N THR A 58 -18.35 -5.36 18.47
CA THR A 58 -19.50 -4.65 19.07
C THR A 58 -19.16 -3.27 19.60
N ARG A 59 -17.90 -2.81 19.50
CA ARG A 59 -17.46 -1.51 20.04
C ARG A 59 -18.20 -0.35 19.39
N GLY A 60 -18.57 0.65 20.17
CA GLY A 60 -19.18 1.87 19.65
C GLY A 60 -18.18 2.72 18.85
N ASN A 61 -18.67 3.63 18.00
CA ASN A 61 -17.83 4.53 17.21
C ASN A 61 -16.89 5.39 18.06
N ARG A 62 -17.22 5.63 19.35
CA ARG A 62 -16.37 6.37 20.31
C ARG A 62 -15.25 5.53 20.93
N GLU A 63 -15.18 4.24 20.63
CA GLU A 63 -14.14 3.34 21.14
C GLU A 63 -13.18 2.87 20.04
N LEU A 64 -13.60 2.93 18.77
CA LEU A 64 -12.82 2.43 17.66
C LEU A 64 -11.50 3.22 17.42
N PRO A 65 -10.44 2.58 16.93
CA PRO A 65 -9.29 3.29 16.38
C PRO A 65 -9.69 4.16 15.19
N ILE A 66 -9.00 5.29 15.00
CA ILE A 66 -9.19 6.20 13.88
C ILE A 66 -8.03 6.05 12.90
N LEU A 67 -8.35 5.82 11.63
CA LEU A 67 -7.42 5.87 10.50
C LEU A 67 -7.63 7.20 9.76
N LEU A 68 -6.60 8.04 9.71
CA LEU A 68 -6.66 9.34 9.07
C LEU A 68 -6.04 9.28 7.68
N TRP A 69 -6.80 9.51 6.62
CA TRP A 69 -6.25 9.80 5.30
C TRP A 69 -5.68 11.22 5.27
N TRP A 70 -4.37 11.33 5.05
CA TRP A 70 -3.68 12.61 4.96
C TRP A 70 -3.92 13.29 3.60
N SER A 71 -3.92 12.50 2.53
CA SER A 71 -4.14 12.94 1.16
C SER A 71 -5.64 12.94 0.84
N ALA A 72 -6.21 14.11 0.53
CA ALA A 72 -7.64 14.24 0.25
C ALA A 72 -8.03 13.86 -1.19
N GLY A 73 -7.08 13.82 -2.14
CA GLY A 73 -7.36 13.67 -3.56
C GLY A 73 -7.97 12.32 -3.96
N LEU A 74 -7.60 11.25 -3.25
CA LEU A 74 -8.19 9.92 -3.44
C LEU A 74 -9.47 9.72 -2.63
N PHE A 75 -9.82 10.66 -1.75
CA PHE A 75 -10.96 10.57 -0.87
C PHE A 75 -12.13 11.36 -1.49
N PRO A 76 -12.85 10.78 -2.46
CA PRO A 76 -14.23 10.41 -2.20
C PRO A 76 -14.64 9.09 -2.90
N HIS A 77 -14.15 7.95 -2.43
CA HIS A 77 -14.81 6.67 -2.73
C HIS A 77 -16.12 6.48 -1.92
N PHE A 78 -16.41 7.40 -0.99
CA PHE A 78 -17.58 7.40 -0.12
C PHE A 78 -18.20 8.79 0.04
N PRO A 79 -19.51 8.88 0.32
CA PRO A 79 -20.27 10.14 0.31
C PRO A 79 -19.98 11.11 1.48
N GLY A 80 -19.19 10.72 2.49
CA GLY A 80 -18.94 11.51 3.70
C GLY A 80 -17.46 11.76 4.02
N ASP A 81 -17.18 12.60 5.03
CA ASP A 81 -15.82 12.86 5.56
C ASP A 81 -15.31 11.78 6.50
N THR A 82 -16.19 10.94 7.02
CA THR A 82 -15.87 9.91 8.01
C THR A 82 -16.80 8.71 7.87
N GLU A 83 -16.23 7.52 8.00
CA GLU A 83 -16.94 6.26 7.84
C GLU A 83 -16.45 5.24 8.88
N ARG A 84 -17.33 4.33 9.30
CA ARG A 84 -16.94 3.14 10.06
C ARG A 84 -16.61 2.01 9.10
N VAL A 85 -15.39 1.51 9.06
CA VAL A 85 -15.09 0.29 8.29
C VAL A 85 -15.21 -0.93 9.21
N ASP A 86 -16.02 -1.90 8.81
CA ASP A 86 -16.19 -3.18 9.51
C ASP A 86 -15.47 -4.28 8.71
N CYS A 87 -14.27 -4.63 9.15
CA CYS A 87 -13.39 -5.59 8.49
C CYS A 87 -13.60 -6.99 9.05
N ALA A 88 -12.97 -8.02 8.46
CA ALA A 88 -13.21 -9.40 8.88
C ALA A 88 -12.88 -9.65 10.36
N ARG A 89 -11.83 -9.00 10.90
CA ARG A 89 -11.37 -9.22 12.29
C ARG A 89 -11.73 -8.08 13.24
N SER A 90 -11.79 -6.84 12.77
CA SER A 90 -11.99 -5.67 13.63
C SER A 90 -12.68 -4.52 12.89
N SER A 91 -13.03 -3.47 13.63
CA SER A 91 -13.61 -2.25 13.07
C SER A 91 -12.78 -1.00 13.40
N CYS A 92 -12.85 0.00 12.52
CA CYS A 92 -12.18 1.29 12.68
C CYS A 92 -13.07 2.45 12.16
N LEU A 93 -12.75 3.67 12.57
CA LEU A 93 -13.26 4.88 11.92
C LEU A 93 -12.22 5.40 10.93
N VAL A 94 -12.59 5.56 9.67
CA VAL A 94 -11.73 6.15 8.63
C VAL A 94 -12.20 7.57 8.36
N THR A 95 -11.28 8.53 8.31
CA THR A 95 -11.62 9.95 8.12
C THR A 95 -10.58 10.69 7.29
N ARG A 96 -10.99 11.74 6.58
CA ARG A 96 -10.09 12.72 5.94
C ARG A 96 -9.93 14.01 6.78
N GLN A 97 -10.58 14.09 7.93
CA GLN A 97 -10.61 15.31 8.75
C GLN A 97 -9.30 15.47 9.53
N ARG A 98 -8.34 16.23 8.99
CA ARG A 98 -7.01 16.43 9.61
C ARG A 98 -7.04 16.92 11.06
N LYS A 99 -8.13 17.53 11.54
CA LYS A 99 -8.31 17.95 12.94
C LYS A 99 -8.17 16.79 13.96
N VAL A 100 -8.39 15.55 13.53
CA VAL A 100 -8.24 14.38 14.41
C VAL A 100 -6.78 13.94 14.58
N GLN A 101 -5.84 14.48 13.79
CA GLN A 101 -4.45 14.02 13.74
C GLN A 101 -3.81 13.86 15.13
N LEU A 102 -4.09 14.76 16.09
CA LEU A 102 -3.47 14.72 17.42
C LEU A 102 -4.26 13.90 18.44
N GLN A 103 -5.37 13.24 18.05
CA GLN A 103 -6.15 12.43 18.96
C GLN A 103 -5.42 11.13 19.30
N ARG A 104 -5.53 10.71 20.56
CA ARG A 104 -4.95 9.46 21.06
C ARG A 104 -5.49 8.22 20.33
N ARG A 105 -6.74 8.29 19.86
CA ARG A 105 -7.38 7.21 19.09
C ARG A 105 -7.00 7.20 17.61
N THR A 106 -6.36 8.24 17.09
CA THR A 106 -5.80 8.23 15.73
C THR A 106 -4.51 7.43 15.73
N THR A 107 -4.62 6.15 15.36
CA THR A 107 -3.57 5.15 15.48
C THR A 107 -2.81 4.95 14.17
N ALA A 108 -3.41 5.31 13.03
CA ALA A 108 -2.71 5.34 11.76
C ALA A 108 -3.03 6.59 10.92
N ILE A 109 -2.05 7.01 10.13
CA ILE A 109 -2.19 8.01 9.09
C ILE A 109 -1.86 7.35 7.75
N ILE A 110 -2.81 7.38 6.82
CA ILE A 110 -2.69 6.79 5.49
C ILE A 110 -2.37 7.89 4.46
N PHE A 111 -1.39 7.64 3.61
CA PHE A 111 -0.91 8.56 2.59
C PHE A 111 -1.17 7.99 1.21
N TYR A 112 -1.78 8.78 0.33
CA TYR A 112 -1.77 8.48 -1.09
C TYR A 112 -0.45 8.97 -1.70
N GLY A 113 0.33 8.07 -2.28
CA GLY A 113 1.69 8.33 -2.70
C GLY A 113 1.82 9.38 -3.81
N THR A 114 0.89 9.45 -4.75
CA THR A 114 0.88 10.49 -5.80
C THR A 114 0.75 11.90 -5.20
N ASP A 115 -0.07 12.02 -4.15
CA ASP A 115 -0.31 13.28 -3.43
C ASP A 115 0.71 13.54 -2.32
N PHE A 116 1.55 12.56 -1.99
CA PHE A 116 2.50 12.71 -0.88
C PHE A 116 3.51 13.82 -1.17
N ARG A 117 3.62 14.75 -0.23
CA ARG A 117 4.60 15.84 -0.24
C ARG A 117 5.38 15.80 1.07
N ALA A 118 6.69 15.57 0.98
CA ALA A 118 7.53 15.44 2.18
C ALA A 118 7.49 16.69 3.08
N TYR A 119 7.33 17.88 2.49
CA TYR A 119 7.22 19.15 3.22
C TYR A 119 5.85 19.38 3.88
N GLU A 120 4.84 18.55 3.57
CA GLU A 120 3.50 18.57 4.17
C GLU A 120 3.28 17.40 5.13
N ALA A 121 4.33 16.63 5.45
CA ALA A 121 4.19 15.47 6.31
C ALA A 121 3.73 15.89 7.72
N PRO A 122 2.81 15.13 8.37
CA PRO A 122 2.24 15.47 9.67
C PRO A 122 3.27 15.26 10.79
N LEU A 123 4.12 16.27 10.99
CA LEU A 123 5.16 16.29 12.01
C LEU A 123 4.74 17.14 13.24
N PRO A 124 5.15 16.75 14.46
CA PRO A 124 5.92 15.56 14.78
C PRO A 124 5.09 14.29 14.61
N ARG A 125 5.75 13.21 14.18
CA ARG A 125 5.12 11.89 14.13
C ARG A 125 4.95 11.38 15.56
N LEU A 126 3.71 11.17 15.99
CA LEU A 126 3.43 10.70 17.34
C LEU A 126 3.81 9.22 17.50
N PRO A 127 4.36 8.77 18.64
CA PRO A 127 4.85 7.40 18.81
C PRO A 127 3.80 6.31 18.61
N HIS A 128 2.53 6.61 18.93
CA HIS A 128 1.42 5.66 18.74
C HIS A 128 0.88 5.62 17.31
N GLN A 129 1.38 6.48 16.42
CA GLN A 129 0.92 6.61 15.04
C GLN A 129 1.76 5.79 14.05
N THR A 130 1.08 4.86 13.41
CA THR A 130 1.55 4.14 12.24
C THR A 130 1.37 4.99 10.99
N TRP A 131 2.37 5.04 10.12
CA TRP A 131 2.23 5.65 8.80
C TRP A 131 2.06 4.55 7.76
N ALA A 132 1.01 4.65 6.94
CA ALA A 132 0.70 3.67 5.90
C ALA A 132 0.71 4.34 4.53
N LEU A 133 1.32 3.71 3.52
CA LEU A 133 1.42 4.22 2.16
C LEU A 133 0.55 3.41 1.21
N PHE A 134 -0.31 4.09 0.47
CA PHE A 134 -1.00 3.53 -0.69
C PHE A 134 -0.42 4.19 -1.96
N HIS A 135 0.24 3.42 -2.83
CA HIS A 135 0.88 3.93 -4.04
C HIS A 135 0.98 2.86 -5.15
N GLU A 136 -0.11 2.72 -5.87
CA GLU A 136 -0.35 1.85 -7.02
C GLU A 136 0.14 2.42 -8.36
N GLU A 137 0.45 3.71 -8.36
CA GLU A 137 0.83 4.49 -9.53
C GLU A 137 2.30 4.32 -9.95
N SER A 138 2.64 4.83 -11.13
CA SER A 138 4.01 4.79 -11.65
C SER A 138 5.02 5.45 -10.70
N PRO A 139 6.27 4.95 -10.62
CA PRO A 139 7.34 5.65 -9.89
C PRO A 139 7.56 7.10 -10.36
N MET A 140 7.17 7.44 -11.59
CA MET A 140 7.27 8.81 -12.09
C MET A 140 6.25 9.78 -11.46
N ASN A 141 5.15 9.27 -10.90
CA ASN A 141 4.15 10.11 -10.24
C ASN A 141 4.70 10.69 -8.94
N ASN A 142 5.61 9.97 -8.27
CA ASN A 142 6.35 10.48 -7.13
C ASN A 142 7.73 9.83 -6.99
N TYR A 143 8.75 10.47 -7.55
CA TYR A 143 10.13 9.97 -7.51
C TYR A 143 10.68 9.77 -6.09
N VAL A 144 10.20 10.55 -5.10
CA VAL A 144 10.65 10.39 -3.71
C VAL A 144 10.35 8.97 -3.22
N LEU A 145 9.20 8.41 -3.61
CA LEU A 145 8.78 7.06 -3.25
C LEU A 145 9.50 5.96 -4.05
N SER A 146 10.34 6.33 -5.03
CA SER A 146 11.26 5.38 -5.68
C SER A 146 12.51 5.10 -4.83
N HIS A 147 12.69 5.80 -3.70
CA HIS A 147 13.87 5.70 -2.86
C HIS A 147 13.56 5.06 -1.51
N THR A 148 14.40 4.09 -1.11
CA THR A 148 14.29 3.37 0.17
C THR A 148 14.14 4.28 1.40
N PRO A 149 14.86 5.42 1.54
CA PRO A 149 14.69 6.30 2.69
C PRO A 149 13.27 6.82 2.86
N ALA A 150 12.57 7.12 1.76
CA ALA A 150 11.18 7.57 1.81
C ALA A 150 10.23 6.41 2.11
N ILE A 151 10.39 5.27 1.45
CA ILE A 151 9.55 4.08 1.68
C ILE A 151 9.62 3.62 3.15
N ARG A 152 10.81 3.69 3.78
CA ARG A 152 11.01 3.33 5.20
C ARG A 152 10.29 4.24 6.20
N LEU A 153 9.74 5.38 5.76
CA LEU A 153 8.91 6.22 6.64
C LEU A 153 7.57 5.55 6.95
N PHE A 154 7.13 4.62 6.12
CA PHE A 154 5.83 3.95 6.24
C PHE A 154 6.04 2.54 6.80
N ASN A 155 5.22 2.17 7.79
CA ASN A 155 5.25 0.83 8.40
C ASN A 155 4.48 -0.18 7.55
N TYR A 156 3.43 0.28 6.87
CA TYR A 156 2.62 -0.54 5.99
C TYR A 156 2.62 0.08 4.60
N THR A 157 2.79 -0.75 3.59
CA THR A 157 2.80 -0.34 2.20
C THR A 157 1.83 -1.16 1.37
N ALA A 158 1.06 -0.48 0.52
CA ALA A 158 0.30 -1.07 -0.57
C ALA A 158 0.77 -0.43 -1.87
N THR A 159 1.63 -1.13 -2.60
CA THR A 159 2.17 -0.66 -3.87
C THR A 159 2.09 -1.77 -4.92
N PHE A 160 2.46 -1.46 -6.16
CA PHE A 160 2.59 -2.48 -7.21
C PHE A 160 3.66 -3.54 -6.92
N ARG A 161 4.57 -3.31 -5.95
CA ARG A 161 5.61 -4.26 -5.55
C ARG A 161 5.03 -5.47 -4.84
N ARG A 162 5.48 -6.68 -5.20
CA ARG A 162 5.04 -7.91 -4.51
C ARG A 162 5.52 -7.98 -3.06
N GLU A 163 6.57 -7.23 -2.71
CA GLU A 163 7.13 -7.16 -1.36
C GLU A 163 6.38 -6.18 -0.43
N SER A 164 5.39 -5.46 -0.94
CA SER A 164 4.54 -4.63 -0.09
C SER A 164 3.76 -5.49 0.92
N ASP A 165 3.48 -4.92 2.09
CA ASP A 165 2.69 -5.59 3.14
C ASP A 165 1.30 -5.97 2.63
N TYR A 166 0.76 -5.16 1.71
CA TYR A 166 -0.48 -5.41 0.98
C TYR A 166 -0.26 -5.24 -0.54
N PRO A 167 0.20 -6.27 -1.25
CA PRO A 167 0.68 -6.14 -2.63
C PRO A 167 -0.46 -5.91 -3.63
N LEU A 168 -0.27 -4.93 -4.53
CA LEU A 168 -1.19 -4.56 -5.62
C LEU A 168 -0.69 -4.99 -7.00
N THR A 169 0.29 -5.90 -7.04
CA THR A 169 1.00 -6.32 -8.27
C THR A 169 0.09 -6.76 -9.42
N LEU A 170 -1.06 -7.36 -9.11
CA LEU A 170 -2.03 -7.87 -10.10
C LEU A 170 -3.31 -7.02 -10.18
N GLN A 171 -3.27 -5.74 -9.80
CA GLN A 171 -4.49 -4.90 -9.76
C GLN A 171 -5.14 -4.66 -11.12
N TRP A 172 -4.35 -4.78 -12.18
CA TRP A 172 -4.82 -4.64 -13.56
C TRP A 172 -5.20 -5.99 -14.20
N LEU A 173 -5.19 -7.07 -13.41
CA LEU A 173 -5.69 -8.40 -13.78
C LEU A 173 -6.89 -8.78 -12.88
N PRO A 174 -8.13 -8.50 -13.31
CA PRO A 174 -9.32 -8.69 -12.48
C PRO A 174 -9.52 -10.14 -12.03
N SER A 175 -9.34 -11.12 -12.92
CA SER A 175 -9.51 -12.53 -12.58
C SER A 175 -8.84 -13.43 -13.60
N LEU A 176 -8.74 -14.73 -13.28
CA LEU A 176 -8.34 -15.73 -14.27
C LEU A 176 -9.37 -15.84 -15.39
N GLU A 177 -10.66 -15.73 -15.07
CA GLU A 177 -11.74 -15.76 -16.06
C GLU A 177 -11.64 -14.60 -17.05
N TYR A 178 -11.30 -13.40 -16.57
CA TYR A 178 -11.03 -12.25 -17.42
C TYR A 178 -9.94 -12.58 -18.45
N LEU A 179 -8.80 -13.13 -18.00
CA LEU A 179 -7.69 -13.48 -18.88
C LEU A 179 -8.04 -14.55 -19.92
N LEU A 180 -8.88 -15.50 -19.53
CA LEU A 180 -9.30 -16.65 -20.32
C LEU A 180 -10.48 -16.37 -21.26
N GLN A 181 -11.05 -15.17 -21.25
CA GLN A 181 -12.06 -14.78 -22.23
C GLN A 181 -11.57 -15.08 -23.66
N PRO A 182 -12.42 -15.62 -24.55
CA PRO A 182 -12.05 -15.87 -25.93
C PRO A 182 -11.52 -14.60 -26.61
N PRO A 183 -10.61 -14.71 -27.58
CA PRO A 183 -10.18 -13.55 -28.35
C PRO A 183 -11.38 -12.79 -28.92
N ALA A 184 -11.47 -11.48 -28.65
CA ALA A 184 -12.61 -10.67 -29.04
C ALA A 184 -12.78 -10.60 -30.58
N VAL A 185 -11.68 -10.74 -31.32
CA VAL A 185 -11.65 -10.84 -32.78
C VAL A 185 -10.84 -12.08 -33.17
N SER A 186 -11.40 -12.89 -34.08
CA SER A 186 -10.74 -14.10 -34.58
C SER A 186 -9.50 -13.77 -35.41
N LEU A 187 -8.53 -14.69 -35.45
CA LEU A 187 -7.32 -14.50 -36.28
C LEU A 187 -7.66 -14.26 -37.76
N GLN A 188 -8.71 -14.90 -38.28
CA GLN A 188 -9.18 -14.69 -39.65
C GLN A 188 -9.61 -13.23 -39.89
N GLU A 189 -10.36 -12.65 -38.95
CA GLU A 189 -10.77 -11.24 -39.06
C GLU A 189 -9.58 -10.29 -38.83
N LYS A 190 -8.64 -10.60 -37.92
CA LYS A 190 -7.38 -9.83 -37.80
C LYS A 190 -6.62 -9.81 -39.13
N ASN A 191 -6.51 -10.96 -39.81
CA ASN A 191 -5.88 -11.07 -41.13
C ASN A 191 -6.64 -10.31 -42.22
N ARG A 192 -7.97 -10.24 -42.13
CA ARG A 192 -8.79 -9.41 -43.03
C ARG A 192 -8.47 -7.92 -42.84
N TRP A 193 -8.40 -7.44 -41.61
CA TRP A 193 -8.01 -6.05 -41.31
C TRP A 193 -6.58 -5.75 -41.77
N ARG A 194 -5.64 -6.69 -41.55
CA ARG A 194 -4.27 -6.57 -42.03
C ARG A 194 -4.21 -6.39 -43.56
N ARG A 195 -4.94 -7.21 -44.31
CA ARG A 195 -5.06 -7.08 -45.78
C ARG A 195 -5.76 -5.80 -46.23
N ALA A 196 -6.63 -5.24 -45.40
CA ALA A 196 -7.30 -3.96 -45.64
C ALA A 196 -6.43 -2.73 -45.31
N GLY A 197 -5.16 -2.92 -44.92
CA GLY A 197 -4.20 -1.84 -44.69
C GLY A 197 -4.02 -1.43 -43.22
N LEU A 198 -4.60 -2.16 -42.27
CA LEU A 198 -4.30 -1.99 -40.84
C LEU A 198 -2.90 -2.49 -40.54
N ALA A 199 -2.06 -1.75 -39.80
CA ALA A 199 -0.71 -2.21 -39.43
C ALA A 199 -0.76 -3.49 -38.57
N PRO A 200 0.31 -4.31 -38.55
CA PRO A 200 0.37 -5.49 -37.67
C PRO A 200 0.50 -5.10 -36.18
N VAL A 201 1.06 -3.92 -35.90
CA VAL A 201 1.41 -3.46 -34.55
C VAL A 201 0.63 -2.18 -34.20
N LEU A 202 0.00 -2.19 -33.02
CA LEU A 202 -0.66 -1.04 -32.41
C LEU A 202 0.24 -0.36 -31.38
N TYR A 203 0.32 0.97 -31.42
CA TYR A 203 0.82 1.82 -30.34
C TYR A 203 -0.28 2.79 -29.89
N MET A 204 -0.70 2.70 -28.63
CA MET A 204 -1.80 3.50 -28.08
C MET A 204 -1.35 4.20 -26.81
N GLN A 205 -0.81 5.41 -26.91
CA GLN A 205 -0.27 6.15 -25.76
C GLN A 205 -0.58 7.64 -25.83
N SER A 206 -0.92 8.21 -24.66
CA SER A 206 -1.22 9.65 -24.53
C SER A 206 -0.33 10.39 -23.52
N HIS A 207 0.49 9.67 -22.75
CA HIS A 207 1.48 10.25 -21.86
C HIS A 207 2.87 10.10 -22.51
N CYS A 208 3.38 11.16 -23.11
CA CYS A 208 4.63 11.15 -23.85
C CYS A 208 5.78 11.68 -22.99
N ASP A 209 7.02 11.53 -23.46
CA ASP A 209 8.22 12.04 -22.78
C ASP A 209 8.39 11.47 -21.35
N VAL A 210 8.10 10.18 -21.22
CA VAL A 210 8.13 9.42 -19.97
C VAL A 210 9.52 8.81 -19.68
N PRO A 211 9.87 8.53 -18.42
CA PRO A 211 11.20 8.00 -18.04
C PRO A 211 11.61 6.69 -18.72
N SER A 212 10.65 5.86 -19.16
CA SER A 212 10.97 4.63 -19.92
C SER A 212 11.53 4.89 -21.33
N ASP A 213 11.47 6.14 -21.81
CA ASP A 213 11.94 6.58 -23.13
C ASP A 213 11.35 5.73 -24.28
N ARG A 214 10.12 5.26 -24.06
CA ARG A 214 9.40 4.37 -24.97
C ARG A 214 9.17 4.99 -26.35
N ASP A 215 8.91 6.30 -26.44
CA ASP A 215 8.60 6.96 -27.71
C ASP A 215 9.81 6.97 -28.67
N ARG A 216 11.02 7.15 -28.14
CA ARG A 216 12.24 7.06 -28.94
C ARG A 216 12.47 5.64 -29.45
N TYR A 217 12.21 4.63 -28.63
CA TYR A 217 12.28 3.22 -29.03
C TYR A 217 11.28 2.92 -30.16
N VAL A 218 10.02 3.34 -30.01
CA VAL A 218 8.98 3.10 -31.03
C VAL A 218 9.29 3.83 -32.33
N ARG A 219 9.81 5.06 -32.27
CA ARG A 219 10.24 5.81 -33.47
C ARG A 219 11.32 5.07 -34.26
N GLU A 220 12.25 4.40 -33.58
CA GLU A 220 13.25 3.56 -34.24
C GLU A 220 12.62 2.27 -34.80
N LEU A 221 11.74 1.62 -34.05
CA LEU A 221 11.01 0.43 -34.48
C LEU A 221 10.18 0.67 -35.76
N MET A 222 9.53 1.84 -35.86
CA MET A 222 8.74 2.27 -37.02
C MET A 222 9.51 2.30 -38.35
N LYS A 223 10.86 2.36 -38.31
CA LYS A 223 11.70 2.26 -39.52
C LYS A 223 11.73 0.83 -40.09
N TYR A 224 11.36 -0.16 -39.28
CA TYR A 224 11.51 -1.58 -39.59
C TYR A 224 10.19 -2.34 -39.57
N ILE A 225 9.08 -1.78 -39.08
CA ILE A 225 7.76 -2.41 -39.18
C ILE A 225 6.68 -1.33 -39.15
N GLU A 226 5.57 -1.56 -39.86
CA GLU A 226 4.42 -0.67 -39.79
C GLU A 226 3.83 -0.70 -38.37
N VAL A 227 3.69 0.48 -37.77
CA VAL A 227 3.05 0.67 -36.46
C VAL A 227 1.98 1.74 -36.64
N ASP A 228 0.73 1.39 -36.37
CA ASP A 228 -0.34 2.37 -36.26
C ASP A 228 -0.32 2.95 -34.84
N SER A 229 -0.09 4.25 -34.76
CA SER A 229 0.08 5.00 -33.51
C SER A 229 -1.06 5.98 -33.32
N TYR A 230 -1.80 5.77 -32.24
CA TYR A 230 -2.94 6.56 -31.81
C TYR A 230 -2.68 7.17 -30.43
N GLY A 231 -3.52 8.14 -30.04
CA GLY A 231 -3.32 8.94 -28.84
C GLY A 231 -2.40 10.12 -29.12
N LYS A 232 -1.84 10.72 -28.08
CA LYS A 232 -1.00 11.93 -28.21
C LYS A 232 0.43 11.65 -28.68
N CYS A 233 0.94 10.43 -28.46
CA CYS A 233 2.35 10.11 -28.71
C CYS A 233 2.54 9.55 -30.13
N LEU A 234 3.50 10.13 -30.87
CA LEU A 234 3.84 9.85 -32.29
C LEU A 234 2.69 10.07 -33.30
N ASN A 235 1.46 9.70 -32.95
CA ASN A 235 0.17 10.07 -33.56
C ASN A 235 0.20 10.10 -35.10
N ASN A 236 0.48 8.95 -35.72
CA ASN A 236 0.47 8.81 -37.18
C ASN A 236 -0.89 8.34 -37.72
N ARG A 237 -1.85 8.04 -36.84
CA ARG A 237 -3.24 7.67 -37.15
C ARG A 237 -4.20 8.36 -36.19
N GLN A 238 -5.35 8.76 -36.70
CA GLN A 238 -6.42 9.33 -35.89
C GLN A 238 -7.44 8.28 -35.45
N LEU A 239 -7.85 8.38 -34.19
CA LEU A 239 -8.99 7.62 -33.69
C LEU A 239 -10.29 8.22 -34.23
N PRO A 240 -11.36 7.41 -34.35
CA PRO A 240 -12.71 7.97 -34.47
C PRO A 240 -12.98 8.91 -33.28
N GLU A 241 -13.61 10.06 -33.52
CA GLU A 241 -13.86 11.14 -32.52
C GLU A 241 -14.38 10.62 -31.16
N ARG A 242 -15.32 9.67 -31.19
CA ARG A 242 -15.89 9.03 -29.99
C ARG A 242 -14.90 8.23 -29.12
N LEU A 243 -13.76 7.82 -29.68
CA LEU A 243 -12.68 7.08 -29.03
C LEU A 243 -11.50 7.98 -28.63
N GLU A 244 -11.58 9.29 -28.92
CA GLU A 244 -10.51 10.24 -28.57
C GLU A 244 -10.48 10.59 -27.08
N ASN A 245 -11.61 10.42 -26.37
CA ASN A 245 -11.67 10.70 -24.93
C ASN A 245 -10.79 9.71 -24.16
N THR A 246 -9.81 10.22 -23.42
CA THR A 246 -8.86 9.42 -22.63
C THR A 246 -9.50 8.58 -21.54
N GLU A 247 -10.71 8.92 -21.07
CA GLU A 247 -11.48 8.09 -20.13
C GLU A 247 -11.82 6.72 -20.73
N THR A 248 -12.05 6.65 -22.05
CA THR A 248 -12.30 5.39 -22.77
C THR A 248 -11.04 4.53 -22.90
N ALA A 249 -9.85 5.15 -22.86
CA ALA A 249 -8.57 4.49 -23.04
C ALA A 249 -8.01 3.88 -21.74
N THR A 250 -8.45 4.35 -20.57
CA THR A 250 -8.16 3.75 -19.26
C THR A 250 -9.27 2.79 -18.82
N GLY A 251 -10.51 3.01 -19.26
CA GLY A 251 -11.64 2.10 -19.04
C GLY A 251 -11.63 0.85 -19.92
N GLU A 252 -12.63 0.00 -19.69
CA GLU A 252 -12.95 -1.17 -20.52
C GLU A 252 -14.12 -0.87 -21.46
N ASP A 253 -14.12 0.31 -22.09
CA ASP A 253 -15.15 0.66 -23.06
C ASP A 253 -15.18 -0.39 -24.19
N SER A 254 -16.35 -0.99 -24.40
CA SER A 254 -16.50 -2.15 -25.29
C SER A 254 -16.05 -1.86 -26.73
N GLU A 255 -16.18 -0.62 -27.16
CA GLU A 255 -15.85 -0.19 -28.50
C GLU A 255 -14.35 0.06 -28.67
N PHE A 256 -13.73 0.69 -27.67
CA PHE A 256 -12.29 0.79 -27.58
C PHE A 256 -11.63 -0.60 -27.55
N MET A 257 -12.15 -1.51 -26.73
CA MET A 257 -11.70 -2.90 -26.63
C MET A 257 -11.83 -3.65 -27.97
N SER A 258 -12.97 -3.49 -28.64
CA SER A 258 -13.21 -4.02 -29.99
C SER A 258 -12.23 -3.44 -31.02
N PHE A 259 -11.91 -2.14 -30.95
CA PHE A 259 -10.92 -1.52 -31.82
C PHE A 259 -9.51 -2.08 -31.61
N VAL A 260 -9.04 -2.13 -30.36
CA VAL A 260 -7.71 -2.64 -29.99
C VAL A 260 -7.55 -4.11 -30.42
N SER A 261 -8.60 -4.91 -30.27
CA SER A 261 -8.55 -6.35 -30.58
C SER A 261 -8.34 -6.69 -32.06
N ARG A 262 -8.50 -5.72 -32.98
CA ARG A 262 -8.26 -5.92 -34.43
C ARG A 262 -6.80 -6.18 -34.77
N TYR A 263 -5.88 -5.71 -33.92
CA TYR A 263 -4.44 -5.86 -34.12
C TYR A 263 -3.93 -7.21 -33.64
N LYS A 264 -2.86 -7.72 -34.27
CA LYS A 264 -2.14 -8.90 -33.78
C LYS A 264 -1.25 -8.55 -32.61
N PHE A 265 -0.48 -7.47 -32.72
CA PHE A 265 0.49 -7.03 -31.72
C PHE A 265 0.10 -5.70 -31.10
N HIS A 266 0.31 -5.57 -29.78
CA HIS A 266 0.13 -4.32 -29.05
C HIS A 266 1.45 -3.96 -28.36
N LEU A 267 2.02 -2.79 -28.64
CA LEU A 267 3.17 -2.26 -27.91
C LEU A 267 2.76 -1.86 -26.49
N ALA A 268 2.93 -2.80 -25.56
CA ALA A 268 2.59 -2.70 -24.15
C ALA A 268 3.76 -2.10 -23.36
N LEU A 269 4.02 -0.81 -23.55
CA LEU A 269 5.19 -0.13 -22.99
C LEU A 269 4.79 0.72 -21.79
N GLU A 270 5.32 0.44 -20.61
CA GLU A 270 5.04 1.22 -19.39
C GLU A 270 5.71 2.61 -19.44
N ASN A 271 5.21 3.54 -18.63
CA ASN A 271 5.81 4.88 -18.52
C ASN A 271 7.05 4.90 -17.61
N GLY A 272 7.21 3.91 -16.73
CA GLY A 272 8.39 3.68 -15.91
C GLY A 272 8.81 2.21 -15.94
N ILE A 273 10.10 1.96 -15.78
CA ILE A 273 10.67 0.60 -15.66
C ILE A 273 10.92 0.34 -14.18
N CYS A 274 10.14 -0.56 -13.58
CA CYS A 274 10.27 -0.90 -12.16
C CYS A 274 9.80 -2.34 -11.94
N PRO A 275 10.47 -3.14 -11.07
CA PRO A 275 9.98 -4.47 -10.72
C PRO A 275 8.51 -4.44 -10.30
N ASP A 276 7.75 -5.40 -10.80
CA ASP A 276 6.32 -5.62 -10.57
C ASP A 276 5.36 -4.51 -11.03
N TYR A 277 5.86 -3.43 -11.63
CA TYR A 277 5.01 -2.40 -12.24
C TYR A 277 4.45 -2.88 -13.58
N MET A 278 3.27 -3.53 -13.52
CA MET A 278 2.54 -4.03 -14.68
C MET A 278 1.12 -3.49 -14.67
N THR A 279 0.75 -2.79 -15.74
CA THR A 279 -0.53 -2.08 -15.81
C THR A 279 -1.51 -2.72 -16.80
N GLU A 280 -2.62 -2.05 -17.07
CA GLU A 280 -3.57 -2.44 -18.12
C GLU A 280 -2.87 -2.64 -19.47
N LYS A 281 -1.74 -1.97 -19.71
CA LYS A 281 -0.95 -2.09 -20.95
C LYS A 281 -0.51 -3.53 -21.21
N LEU A 282 -0.13 -4.27 -20.16
CA LEU A 282 0.22 -5.70 -20.29
C LEU A 282 -1.04 -6.57 -20.36
N TRP A 283 -1.99 -6.37 -19.44
CA TRP A 283 -3.09 -7.31 -19.24
C TRP A 283 -4.21 -7.18 -20.28
N ARG A 284 -4.51 -5.98 -20.75
CA ARG A 284 -5.54 -5.70 -21.77
C ARG A 284 -5.29 -6.46 -23.07
N PRO A 285 -4.11 -6.39 -23.73
CA PRO A 285 -3.89 -7.16 -24.96
C PRO A 285 -3.98 -8.67 -24.72
N LEU A 286 -3.48 -9.18 -23.58
CA LEU A 286 -3.63 -10.61 -23.24
C LEU A 286 -5.11 -11.01 -23.14
N HIS A 287 -5.93 -10.20 -22.46
CA HIS A 287 -7.37 -10.39 -22.36
C HIS A 287 -8.03 -10.39 -23.76
N LEU A 288 -7.73 -9.40 -24.60
CA LEU A 288 -8.33 -9.26 -25.94
C LEU A 288 -7.86 -10.30 -26.96
N GLY A 289 -6.85 -11.11 -26.65
CA GLY A 289 -6.27 -12.06 -27.60
C GLY A 289 -5.34 -11.41 -28.62
N CYS A 290 -4.71 -10.31 -28.23
CA CYS A 290 -3.53 -9.74 -28.90
C CYS A 290 -2.27 -10.23 -28.20
N VAL A 291 -1.14 -10.24 -28.92
CA VAL A 291 0.16 -10.52 -28.33
C VAL A 291 0.78 -9.21 -27.86
N PRO A 292 0.95 -8.99 -26.54
CA PRO A 292 1.69 -7.83 -26.05
C PRO A 292 3.16 -7.93 -26.44
N VAL A 293 3.70 -6.82 -26.96
CA VAL A 293 5.12 -6.56 -27.12
C VAL A 293 5.51 -5.65 -25.95
N TYR A 294 6.01 -6.25 -24.88
CA TYR A 294 6.05 -5.65 -23.55
C TYR A 294 7.42 -5.10 -23.17
N ARG A 295 7.41 -3.93 -22.52
CA ARG A 295 8.56 -3.37 -21.81
C ARG A 295 8.07 -2.54 -20.63
N GLY A 296 8.55 -2.85 -19.43
CA GLY A 296 8.09 -2.19 -18.20
C GLY A 296 8.74 -2.82 -16.99
N SER A 297 8.04 -3.75 -16.34
CA SER A 297 8.58 -4.53 -15.25
C SER A 297 9.63 -5.55 -15.72
N PRO A 298 10.87 -5.51 -15.17
CA PRO A 298 11.86 -6.57 -15.39
C PRO A 298 11.43 -7.94 -14.86
N SER A 299 10.47 -7.98 -13.94
CA SER A 299 9.92 -9.22 -13.35
C SER A 299 8.61 -9.67 -14.00
N ALA A 300 8.21 -9.09 -15.14
CA ALA A 300 6.93 -9.43 -15.79
C ALA A 300 6.82 -10.90 -16.19
N SER A 301 7.94 -11.55 -16.56
CA SER A 301 8.00 -12.98 -16.89
C SER A 301 7.51 -13.87 -15.75
N ASP A 302 7.68 -13.45 -14.50
CA ASP A 302 7.20 -14.19 -13.32
C ASP A 302 5.67 -14.25 -13.25
N TRP A 303 4.97 -13.35 -13.96
CA TRP A 303 3.53 -13.17 -13.88
C TRP A 303 2.79 -13.52 -15.17
N LEU A 304 3.51 -13.77 -16.28
CA LEU A 304 2.89 -14.13 -17.54
C LEU A 304 2.14 -15.48 -17.43
N PRO A 305 0.97 -15.64 -18.06
CA PRO A 305 0.21 -16.89 -17.99
C PRO A 305 0.96 -18.10 -18.53
N SER A 306 1.86 -17.88 -19.50
CA SER A 306 2.82 -18.86 -19.99
C SER A 306 4.09 -18.14 -20.50
N PRO A 307 5.24 -18.82 -20.62
CA PRO A 307 6.44 -18.21 -21.21
C PRO A 307 6.23 -17.68 -22.64
N ARG A 308 5.23 -18.21 -23.35
CA ARG A 308 4.85 -17.78 -24.71
C ARG A 308 3.46 -17.15 -24.71
N SER A 309 3.28 -16.09 -23.93
CA SER A 309 2.07 -15.24 -24.02
C SER A 309 2.38 -13.78 -24.36
N ALA A 310 3.65 -13.38 -24.26
CA ALA A 310 4.11 -12.02 -24.56
C ALA A 310 5.46 -12.08 -25.30
N VAL A 311 5.79 -11.02 -26.01
CA VAL A 311 7.11 -10.76 -26.59
C VAL A 311 7.78 -9.72 -25.72
N LEU A 312 8.83 -10.07 -24.99
CA LEU A 312 9.57 -9.12 -24.16
C LEU A 312 10.56 -8.35 -25.02
N VAL A 313 10.49 -7.02 -24.99
CA VAL A 313 11.34 -6.16 -25.84
C VAL A 313 12.82 -6.35 -25.53
N ASP A 314 13.16 -6.53 -24.25
CA ASP A 314 14.54 -6.63 -23.79
C ASP A 314 15.21 -7.98 -24.14
N ASP A 315 14.44 -8.96 -24.66
CA ASP A 315 14.98 -10.22 -25.20
C ASP A 315 15.63 -10.06 -26.59
N PHE A 316 15.48 -8.89 -27.22
CA PHE A 316 15.98 -8.60 -28.56
C PHE A 316 17.16 -7.62 -28.52
N PRO A 317 18.22 -7.84 -29.31
CA PRO A 317 19.40 -6.97 -29.30
C PRO A 317 19.16 -5.60 -29.96
N SER A 318 18.07 -5.42 -30.71
CA SER A 318 17.72 -4.14 -31.35
C SER A 318 16.26 -4.07 -31.78
N PRO A 319 15.70 -2.85 -32.00
CA PRO A 319 14.39 -2.67 -32.61
C PRO A 319 14.22 -3.36 -33.96
N ARG A 320 15.30 -3.45 -34.76
CA ARG A 320 15.29 -4.17 -36.04
C ARG A 320 15.06 -5.67 -35.84
N ALA A 321 15.79 -6.28 -34.91
CA ALA A 321 15.64 -7.71 -34.60
C ALA A 321 14.22 -8.03 -34.10
N LEU A 322 13.65 -7.16 -33.25
CA LEU A 322 12.26 -7.25 -32.83
C LEU A 322 11.29 -7.14 -34.02
N ALA A 323 11.48 -6.15 -34.89
CA ALA A 323 10.64 -5.99 -36.09
C ALA A 323 10.70 -7.22 -37.02
N ASP A 324 11.89 -7.79 -37.23
CA ASP A 324 12.05 -8.98 -38.08
C ASP A 324 11.35 -10.20 -37.47
N PHE A 325 11.40 -10.36 -36.15
CA PHE A 325 10.64 -11.38 -35.43
C PHE A 325 9.12 -11.17 -35.56
N LEU A 326 8.63 -9.95 -35.36
CA LEU A 326 7.20 -9.63 -35.48
C LEU A 326 6.68 -9.82 -36.90
N ARG A 327 7.48 -9.54 -37.93
CA ARG A 327 7.12 -9.82 -39.34
C ARG A 327 6.99 -11.32 -39.61
N GLN A 328 7.94 -12.12 -39.12
CA GLN A 328 7.86 -13.58 -39.24
C GLN A 328 6.60 -14.12 -38.55
N LEU A 329 6.29 -13.59 -37.36
CA LEU A 329 5.12 -13.98 -36.59
C LEU A 329 3.80 -13.49 -37.21
N ASP A 330 3.78 -12.31 -37.85
CA ASP A 330 2.61 -11.82 -38.61
C ASP A 330 2.32 -12.71 -39.83
N ALA A 331 3.36 -13.24 -40.48
CA ALA A 331 3.23 -14.07 -41.68
C ALA A 331 2.84 -15.53 -41.40
N ASP A 332 3.05 -16.02 -40.17
CA ASP A 332 2.77 -17.40 -39.77
C ASP A 332 1.65 -17.45 -38.71
N ASP A 333 0.42 -17.71 -39.17
CA ASP A 333 -0.76 -17.83 -38.32
C ASP A 333 -0.64 -18.94 -37.27
N ALA A 334 0.06 -20.05 -37.59
CA ALA A 334 0.26 -21.14 -36.64
C ALA A 334 1.25 -20.73 -35.55
N ALA A 335 2.32 -20.02 -35.92
CA ALA A 335 3.24 -19.44 -34.94
C ALA A 335 2.55 -18.40 -34.06
N TYR A 336 1.74 -17.51 -34.64
CA TYR A 336 0.97 -16.51 -33.89
C TYR A 336 -0.01 -17.18 -32.92
N ALA A 337 -0.76 -18.20 -33.38
CA ALA A 337 -1.74 -18.89 -32.55
C ALA A 337 -1.13 -19.56 -31.31
N ARG A 338 0.16 -19.95 -31.36
CA ARG A 338 0.89 -20.49 -30.20
C ARG A 338 1.02 -19.48 -29.05
N PHE A 339 1.01 -18.17 -29.32
CA PHE A 339 1.01 -17.15 -28.26
C PHE A 339 -0.32 -17.01 -27.53
N LEU A 340 -1.41 -17.56 -28.09
CA LEU A 340 -2.75 -17.52 -27.52
C LEU A 340 -3.16 -18.86 -26.89
N GLU A 341 -2.28 -19.86 -26.87
CA GLU A 341 -2.59 -21.18 -26.31
C GLU A 341 -2.96 -21.14 -24.83
N PHE A 342 -2.46 -20.15 -24.08
CA PHE A 342 -2.80 -19.96 -22.67
C PHE A 342 -4.30 -19.70 -22.45
N LYS A 343 -5.04 -19.26 -23.47
CA LYS A 343 -6.49 -19.05 -23.42
C LYS A 343 -7.31 -20.33 -23.45
N ARG A 344 -6.70 -21.47 -23.81
CA ARG A 344 -7.38 -22.77 -23.73
C ARG A 344 -7.55 -23.18 -22.27
N PRO A 345 -8.57 -23.97 -21.91
CA PRO A 345 -8.69 -24.54 -20.57
C PRO A 345 -7.39 -25.23 -20.15
N GLY A 346 -6.86 -24.87 -18.97
CA GLY A 346 -5.57 -25.39 -18.48
C GLY A 346 -4.32 -24.81 -19.15
N GLY A 347 -4.45 -23.81 -20.02
CA GLY A 347 -3.33 -23.18 -20.73
C GLY A 347 -2.47 -22.24 -19.88
N VAL A 348 -2.95 -21.82 -18.71
CA VAL A 348 -2.19 -21.01 -17.75
C VAL A 348 -1.37 -21.94 -16.86
N ALA A 349 -0.04 -21.97 -17.08
CA ALA A 349 0.88 -22.87 -16.39
C ALA A 349 1.64 -22.22 -15.22
N ASN A 350 1.46 -20.91 -15.03
CA ASN A 350 2.19 -20.14 -14.03
C ASN A 350 1.57 -20.32 -12.63
N ALA A 351 2.16 -21.20 -11.81
CA ALA A 351 1.67 -21.47 -10.45
C ALA A 351 1.72 -20.23 -9.52
N PRO A 352 2.80 -19.42 -9.48
CA PRO A 352 2.81 -18.16 -8.73
C PRO A 352 1.66 -17.22 -9.07
N LEU A 353 1.36 -17.03 -10.37
CA LEU A 353 0.23 -16.21 -10.82
C LEU A 353 -1.10 -16.74 -10.28
N LEU A 354 -1.34 -18.05 -10.43
CA LEU A 354 -2.57 -18.69 -9.99
C LEU A 354 -2.74 -18.61 -8.47
N GLU A 355 -1.66 -18.82 -7.72
CA GLU A 355 -1.65 -18.70 -6.27
C GLU A 355 -1.97 -17.27 -5.82
N ALA A 356 -1.32 -16.28 -6.44
CA ALA A 356 -1.55 -14.88 -6.11
C ALA A 356 -3.00 -14.47 -6.36
N LEU A 357 -3.60 -14.84 -7.51
CA LEU A 357 -5.01 -14.54 -7.80
C LEU A 357 -5.97 -15.22 -6.84
N ARG A 358 -5.65 -16.43 -6.38
CA ARG A 358 -6.47 -17.21 -5.42
C ARG A 358 -6.40 -16.63 -4.02
N ALA A 359 -5.19 -16.33 -3.54
CA ALA A 359 -4.94 -15.83 -2.19
C ALA A 359 -5.33 -14.35 -2.02
N ARG A 360 -5.50 -13.60 -3.12
CA ARG A 360 -5.86 -12.18 -3.10
C ARG A 360 -7.18 -11.93 -2.38
N GLU A 361 -7.12 -11.09 -1.35
CA GLU A 361 -8.27 -10.75 -0.50
C GLU A 361 -9.15 -9.64 -1.08
N TRP A 362 -8.66 -8.92 -2.09
CA TRP A 362 -9.36 -7.84 -2.77
C TRP A 362 -9.71 -8.20 -4.22
N GLY A 363 -10.67 -7.45 -4.77
CA GLY A 363 -11.19 -7.61 -6.12
C GLY A 363 -11.12 -6.33 -6.94
N VAL A 364 -11.24 -6.49 -8.26
CA VAL A 364 -11.30 -5.40 -9.24
C VAL A 364 -12.61 -5.59 -9.98
N ASN A 365 -13.55 -4.66 -9.80
CA ASN A 365 -14.93 -4.81 -10.30
C ASN A 365 -15.62 -6.12 -9.84
N ASP A 366 -15.18 -6.69 -8.72
CA ASP A 366 -15.74 -7.90 -8.12
C ASP A 366 -16.56 -7.51 -6.90
N MET A 367 -17.88 -7.63 -7.01
CA MET A 367 -18.81 -7.25 -5.94
C MET A 367 -18.78 -8.21 -4.73
N THR A 368 -18.12 -9.36 -4.86
CA THR A 368 -17.99 -10.36 -3.77
C THR A 368 -16.81 -10.09 -2.85
N LYS A 369 -15.86 -9.26 -3.29
CA LYS A 369 -14.66 -8.87 -2.54
C LYS A 369 -14.64 -7.37 -2.29
N PRO A 370 -13.95 -6.90 -1.23
CA PRO A 370 -13.65 -5.48 -1.12
C PRO A 370 -12.79 -5.04 -2.31
N ASN A 371 -12.96 -3.80 -2.77
CA ASN A 371 -11.99 -3.19 -3.66
C ASN A 371 -10.62 -3.06 -2.94
N TYR A 372 -9.53 -2.89 -3.68
CA TYR A 372 -8.19 -2.86 -3.09
C TYR A 372 -7.93 -1.68 -2.12
N LEU A 373 -8.68 -0.58 -2.22
CA LEU A 373 -8.60 0.54 -1.28
C LEU A 373 -9.23 0.18 0.05
N ASN A 374 -10.49 -0.27 0.03
CA ASN A 374 -11.19 -0.75 1.21
C ASN A 374 -10.44 -1.93 1.84
N GLY A 375 -9.88 -2.79 1.00
CA GLY A 375 -9.04 -3.91 1.41
C GLY A 375 -7.79 -3.45 2.15
N PHE A 376 -7.11 -2.40 1.67
CA PHE A 376 -5.95 -1.83 2.37
C PHE A 376 -6.34 -1.11 3.67
N GLU A 377 -7.46 -0.37 3.69
CA GLU A 377 -7.99 0.22 4.92
C GLU A 377 -8.28 -0.85 5.96
N CYS A 378 -8.87 -1.98 5.53
CA CYS A 378 -9.11 -3.12 6.41
C CYS A 378 -7.84 -3.81 6.87
N PHE A 379 -6.85 -3.96 5.99
CA PHE A 379 -5.53 -4.44 6.38
C PHE A 379 -4.93 -3.56 7.48
N VAL A 380 -4.90 -2.23 7.30
CA VAL A 380 -4.38 -1.30 8.30
C VAL A 380 -5.23 -1.37 9.58
N CYS A 381 -6.55 -1.43 9.47
CA CYS A 381 -7.46 -1.51 10.61
C CYS A 381 -7.21 -2.75 11.47
N ASP A 382 -7.15 -3.93 10.84
CA ASP A 382 -6.94 -5.20 11.54
C ASP A 382 -5.54 -5.21 12.20
N ARG A 383 -4.51 -4.73 11.49
CA ARG A 383 -3.15 -4.61 12.04
C ARG A 383 -3.05 -3.66 13.22
N GLU A 384 -3.70 -2.50 13.16
CA GLU A 384 -3.71 -1.56 14.28
C GLU A 384 -4.47 -2.10 15.48
N ASN A 385 -5.60 -2.80 15.27
CA ASN A 385 -6.30 -3.46 16.36
C ASN A 385 -5.48 -4.60 16.98
N GLU A 386 -4.80 -5.42 16.17
CA GLU A 386 -3.85 -6.44 16.64
C GLU A 386 -2.72 -5.79 17.46
N ARG A 387 -2.13 -4.69 16.97
CA ARG A 387 -1.09 -3.94 17.67
C ARG A 387 -1.58 -3.37 19.00
N LEU A 388 -2.77 -2.80 19.04
CA LEU A 388 -3.36 -2.26 20.27
C LEU A 388 -3.70 -3.36 21.28
N ALA A 389 -4.19 -4.52 20.82
CA ALA A 389 -4.41 -5.69 21.66
C ALA A 389 -3.09 -6.23 22.22
N ALA A 390 -2.02 -6.23 21.41
CA ALA A 390 -0.68 -6.64 21.82
C ALA A 390 0.02 -5.62 22.74
N GLN A 391 -0.20 -4.31 22.55
CA GLN A 391 0.29 -3.27 23.48
C GLN A 391 -0.42 -3.30 24.84
N ARG A 392 -1.64 -3.84 24.88
CA ARG A 392 -2.30 -4.25 26.14
C ARG A 392 -1.68 -5.54 26.71
N GLY A 393 -0.63 -6.07 26.09
CA GLY A 393 0.08 -7.31 26.42
C GLY A 393 1.03 -7.18 27.62
N CYS A 394 0.45 -6.85 28.77
CA CYS A 394 0.46 -7.64 29.99
C CYS A 394 -0.65 -7.01 30.84
N PRO A 395 -1.73 -7.73 31.23
CA PRO A 395 -2.61 -7.20 32.24
C PRO A 395 -1.76 -6.85 33.47
N LEU A 396 -2.09 -5.74 34.15
CA LEU A 396 -1.56 -5.54 35.51
C LEU A 396 -1.85 -6.84 36.28
N PRO A 397 -0.85 -7.47 36.91
CA PRO A 397 -1.00 -8.76 37.53
C PRO A 397 -2.07 -8.62 38.60
N THR A 398 -3.06 -9.47 38.49
CA THR A 398 -4.05 -9.65 39.53
C THR A 398 -3.54 -10.71 40.49
N PRO A 399 -3.88 -10.61 41.79
CA PRO A 399 -3.54 -11.67 42.73
C PRO A 399 -4.17 -12.98 42.26
N GLY A 400 -3.45 -14.11 42.43
CA GLY A 400 -3.93 -15.43 41.99
C GLY A 400 -5.18 -15.92 42.73
N TYR A 401 -5.58 -15.22 43.80
CA TYR A 401 -6.80 -15.41 44.58
C TYR A 401 -7.12 -14.11 45.35
N GLY A 402 -8.41 -13.80 45.56
CA GLY A 402 -8.85 -12.55 46.22
C GLY A 402 -9.00 -11.37 45.25
N GLN A 403 -9.49 -10.23 45.75
CA GLN A 403 -9.54 -9.00 44.96
C GLN A 403 -8.26 -8.17 45.15
N PRO A 404 -7.86 -7.32 44.19
CA PRO A 404 -6.68 -6.45 44.31
C PRO A 404 -6.70 -5.58 45.57
N GLU A 405 -7.89 -5.19 46.05
CA GLU A 405 -8.05 -4.37 47.26
C GLU A 405 -7.75 -5.15 48.56
N ASP A 406 -7.72 -6.49 48.49
CA ASP A 406 -7.39 -7.37 49.60
C ASP A 406 -5.87 -7.57 49.77
N ILE A 407 -5.06 -7.13 48.79
CA ILE A 407 -3.59 -7.15 48.88
C ILE A 407 -3.16 -6.09 49.89
N ALA A 408 -2.43 -6.51 50.92
CA ALA A 408 -1.87 -5.59 51.90
C ALA A 408 -0.98 -4.55 51.20
N GLN A 409 -1.10 -3.26 51.56
CA GLN A 409 -0.31 -2.18 50.95
C GLN A 409 1.22 -2.38 51.04
N ASN A 410 1.68 -3.25 51.94
CA ASN A 410 3.08 -3.62 52.14
C ASN A 410 3.45 -4.98 51.54
N ASP A 411 2.61 -5.55 50.67
CA ASP A 411 2.91 -6.82 50.00
C ASP A 411 4.14 -6.66 49.10
N SER A 412 5.19 -7.40 49.43
CA SER A 412 6.49 -7.29 48.78
C SER A 412 6.46 -7.68 47.30
N TRP A 413 5.58 -8.60 46.90
CA TRP A 413 5.49 -9.03 45.51
C TRP A 413 4.79 -7.97 44.67
N ALA A 414 3.68 -7.41 45.16
CA ALA A 414 2.95 -6.36 44.45
C ALA A 414 3.78 -5.08 44.28
N GLN A 415 4.54 -4.68 45.31
CA GLN A 415 5.42 -3.51 45.25
C GLN A 415 6.59 -3.68 44.29
N MET A 416 7.27 -4.84 44.33
CA MET A 416 8.42 -5.13 43.47
C MET A 416 8.02 -5.22 42.00
N TRP A 417 6.93 -5.93 41.70
CA TRP A 417 6.53 -6.15 40.31
C TRP A 417 6.10 -4.87 39.60
N LEU A 418 5.32 -4.01 40.25
CA LEU A 418 4.90 -2.73 39.67
C LEU A 418 6.12 -1.88 39.31
N GLN A 419 7.09 -1.83 40.22
CA GLN A 419 8.34 -1.12 39.99
C GLN A 419 9.12 -1.71 38.82
N ASP A 420 9.29 -3.03 38.77
CA ASP A 420 10.04 -3.72 37.71
C ASP A 420 9.37 -3.56 36.34
N TYR A 421 8.04 -3.64 36.27
CA TYR A 421 7.29 -3.45 35.02
C TYR A 421 7.51 -2.05 34.43
N TRP A 422 7.30 -1.01 35.22
CA TRP A 422 7.48 0.37 34.76
C TRP A 422 8.95 0.67 34.43
N GLN A 423 9.89 0.14 35.21
CA GLN A 423 11.31 0.24 34.92
C GLN A 423 11.66 -0.43 33.59
N SER A 424 11.07 -1.59 33.29
CA SER A 424 11.31 -2.30 32.02
C SER A 424 10.77 -1.53 30.81
N LEU A 425 9.63 -0.84 30.97
CA LEU A 425 9.08 0.04 29.94
C LEU A 425 10.00 1.24 29.69
N ASP A 426 10.46 1.90 30.75
CA ASP A 426 11.40 3.01 30.65
C ASP A 426 12.70 2.57 29.94
N GLN A 427 13.21 1.37 30.25
CA GLN A 427 14.37 0.79 29.55
C GLN A 427 14.13 0.55 28.06
N ALA A 428 12.96 0.03 27.69
CA ALA A 428 12.60 -0.20 26.29
C ALA A 428 12.57 1.11 25.49
N GLU A 429 11.94 2.15 26.05
CA GLU A 429 11.86 3.47 25.43
C GLU A 429 13.23 4.19 25.39
N GLY A 430 14.04 4.01 26.44
CA GLY A 430 15.42 4.49 26.47
C GLY A 430 16.26 3.86 25.36
N LEU A 431 16.10 2.56 25.12
CA LEU A 431 16.80 1.84 24.04
C LEU A 431 16.36 2.33 22.66
N GLU A 432 15.05 2.51 22.45
CA GLU A 432 14.53 3.11 21.22
C GLU A 432 15.14 4.50 21.00
N SER A 433 15.21 5.31 22.05
CA SER A 433 15.82 6.63 22.00
C SER A 433 17.29 6.60 21.60
N LEU A 434 18.10 5.67 22.14
CA LEU A 434 19.50 5.49 21.74
C LEU A 434 19.63 5.21 20.24
N ILE A 435 18.80 4.28 19.73
CA ILE A 435 18.80 3.90 18.32
C ILE A 435 18.44 5.10 17.44
N LEU A 436 17.40 5.86 17.81
CA LEU A 436 16.96 7.03 17.05
C LEU A 436 17.97 8.18 17.01
N HIS A 437 18.81 8.30 18.05
CA HIS A 437 19.89 9.30 18.09
C HIS A 437 21.22 8.77 17.54
N ASN A 438 21.23 7.55 16.99
CA ASN A 438 22.41 6.87 16.46
C ASN A 438 23.55 6.77 17.48
N GLU A 439 23.19 6.56 18.75
CA GLU A 439 24.14 6.46 19.85
C GLU A 439 24.90 5.13 19.79
N SER A 440 26.22 5.21 19.92
CA SER A 440 27.11 4.04 19.85
C SER A 440 27.53 3.51 21.23
N ASP A 441 27.28 4.29 22.29
CA ASP A 441 27.57 3.93 23.68
C ASP A 441 26.29 3.50 24.41
N PRO A 442 26.09 2.19 24.67
CA PRO A 442 24.92 1.71 25.38
C PRO A 442 24.87 2.18 26.85
N SER A 443 25.97 2.71 27.40
CA SER A 443 26.00 3.24 28.77
C SER A 443 25.11 4.49 28.95
N LEU A 444 24.78 5.16 27.85
CA LEU A 444 23.90 6.33 27.82
C LEU A 444 22.42 6.02 28.02
N LEU A 445 22.03 4.74 28.13
CA LEU A 445 20.64 4.33 28.32
C LEU A 445 19.94 5.11 29.45
N TRP A 446 20.57 5.19 30.63
CA TRP A 446 20.01 5.90 31.78
C TRP A 446 19.89 7.40 31.56
N HIS A 447 20.77 7.99 30.75
CA HIS A 447 20.67 9.39 30.37
C HIS A 447 19.43 9.63 29.50
N HIS A 448 19.18 8.76 28.51
CA HIS A 448 17.99 8.84 27.66
C HIS A 448 16.69 8.62 28.47
N ILE A 449 16.67 7.63 29.37
CA ILE A 449 15.55 7.40 30.30
C ILE A 449 15.25 8.67 31.11
N HIS A 450 16.29 9.27 31.71
CA HIS A 450 16.13 10.50 32.49
C HIS A 450 15.58 11.64 31.63
N GLN A 451 16.09 11.83 30.40
CA GLN A 451 15.59 12.87 29.51
C GLN A 451 14.12 12.66 29.11
N LEU A 452 13.71 11.41 28.89
CA LEU A 452 12.31 11.07 28.62
C LEU A 452 11.43 11.38 29.84
N ALA A 453 11.86 11.01 31.05
CA ALA A 453 11.15 11.31 32.29
C ALA A 453 11.00 12.83 32.52
N VAL A 454 12.04 13.62 32.29
CA VAL A 454 11.99 15.09 32.39
C VAL A 454 11.02 15.67 31.36
N ARG A 455 11.03 15.18 30.12
CA ARG A 455 10.08 15.61 29.08
C ARG A 455 8.63 15.31 29.46
N ARG A 456 8.36 14.13 30.04
CA ARG A 456 7.03 13.77 30.55
C ARG A 456 6.57 14.71 31.67
N ALA A 457 7.47 15.04 32.59
CA ALA A 457 7.17 15.93 33.72
C ALA A 457 6.97 17.40 33.30
N GLY A 458 7.60 17.85 32.21
CA GLY A 458 7.51 19.21 31.69
C GLY A 458 6.27 19.51 30.83
N HIS A 459 5.40 18.53 30.59
CA HIS A 459 4.15 18.66 29.83
C HIS A 459 2.89 18.77 30.71
N HIS A 460 3.05 19.04 32.01
CA HIS A 460 1.95 19.34 32.94
C HIS A 460 1.69 20.83 33.10
#